data_AF-A0A350I8F8-F1
#
_entry.id   AF-A0A350I8F8-F1
#
_cell.length_a   1.000
_cell.length_b   1.000
_cell.length_c   1.000
_cell.angle_alpha   90.00
_cell.angle_beta   90.00
_cell.angle_gamma   90.00
#
_symmetry.space_group_name_H-M   'P 1'
#
loop_
_entity.id
_entity.type
_entity.pdbx_description
1 polymer ?
#
loop_
_entity_poly.entity_id
_entity_poly.type
_entity_poly.pdbx_seq_one_letter_code
_entity_poly.pdbx_strand_id
1 'polypeptide(L)'
;LGINLLDDSASNYYYSLANRTFDYIQAELPALHMDFPEYRTVIEQYGVGELLTDLNSDCIVGTIQNLMADTNKYNQYRNACKKAKEELTWKYESEKIMDVLNTL
;
A
#
# COMPACT_ATOMS: atom_id res chain seq x y z
N LEU A 1 -4.88 6.76 -9.47
CA LEU A 1 -4.86 5.45 -8.77
C LEU A 1 -3.50 4.80 -9.03
N GLY A 2 -2.76 4.45 -7.98
CA GLY A 2 -1.56 3.61 -8.11
C GLY A 2 -1.95 2.15 -8.33
N ILE A 3 -1.13 1.39 -9.06
CA ILE A 3 -1.39 -0.03 -9.34
C ILE A 3 -0.14 -0.84 -9.01
N ASN A 4 -0.29 -1.82 -8.12
CA ASN A 4 0.77 -2.76 -7.76
C ASN A 4 0.20 -4.19 -7.71
N LEU A 5 0.03 -4.77 -8.89
CA LEU A 5 -0.48 -6.13 -9.08
C LEU A 5 0.67 -7.06 -9.42
N LEU A 6 0.77 -8.17 -8.70
CA LEU A 6 1.84 -9.17 -8.79
C LEU A 6 1.21 -10.54 -8.74
N ASP A 7 1.73 -11.51 -9.48
CA ASP A 7 1.38 -12.91 -9.25
C ASP A 7 2.18 -13.48 -8.08
N ASP A 8 1.67 -14.56 -7.48
CA ASP A 8 2.29 -15.27 -6.37
C ASP A 8 3.26 -16.38 -6.84
N SER A 9 3.62 -16.40 -8.13
CA SER A 9 4.47 -17.46 -8.70
C SER A 9 5.86 -17.51 -8.08
N ALA A 10 6.31 -16.39 -7.52
CA ALA A 10 7.56 -16.28 -6.80
C ALA A 10 7.32 -15.81 -5.36
N SER A 11 7.83 -16.57 -4.39
CA SER A 11 7.63 -16.30 -2.96
C SER A 11 8.11 -14.90 -2.55
N ASN A 12 9.10 -14.35 -3.24
CA ASN A 12 9.54 -12.98 -2.99
C ASN A 12 8.44 -11.95 -3.28
N TYR A 13 7.57 -12.16 -4.28
CA TYR A 13 6.44 -11.25 -4.50
C TYR A 13 5.38 -11.37 -3.42
N TYR A 14 5.14 -12.58 -2.92
CA TYR A 14 4.16 -12.83 -1.88
C TYR A 14 4.58 -12.26 -0.51
N TYR A 15 5.84 -12.40 -0.13
CA TYR A 15 6.33 -11.98 1.19
C TYR A 15 7.03 -10.63 1.23
N SER A 16 7.23 -9.95 0.10
CA SER A 16 7.92 -8.64 0.10
C SER A 16 6.93 -7.48 -0.02
N LEU A 17 7.22 -6.42 0.73
CA LEU A 17 6.62 -5.11 0.53
C LEU A 17 7.37 -4.35 -0.55
N ALA A 18 6.74 -4.13 -1.71
CA ALA A 18 7.37 -3.34 -2.77
C ALA A 18 7.50 -1.86 -2.36
N ASN A 19 8.67 -1.27 -2.61
CA ASN A 19 8.92 0.17 -2.36
C ASN A 19 7.91 1.09 -3.05
N ARG A 20 7.35 0.63 -4.19
CA ARG A 20 6.31 1.32 -4.94
C ARG A 20 5.06 1.64 -4.09
N THR A 21 4.81 0.88 -3.03
CA THR A 21 3.79 1.19 -2.02
C THR A 21 4.05 2.55 -1.36
N PHE A 22 5.29 2.80 -0.93
CA PHE A 22 5.68 4.08 -0.33
C PHE A 22 5.69 5.20 -1.35
N ASP A 23 6.13 4.95 -2.59
CA ASP A 23 6.08 5.95 -3.66
C ASP A 23 4.66 6.49 -3.88
N TYR A 24 3.66 5.60 -3.88
CA TYR A 24 2.26 5.98 -4.00
C TYR A 24 1.76 6.77 -2.79
N ILE A 25 2.12 6.38 -1.57
CA ILE A 25 1.77 7.11 -0.35
C ILE A 25 2.36 8.52 -0.39
N GLN A 26 3.65 8.66 -0.74
CA GLN A 26 4.34 9.93 -0.85
C GLN A 26 3.75 10.84 -1.93
N ALA A 27 3.26 10.26 -3.03
CA ALA A 27 2.53 10.97 -4.08
C ALA A 27 1.07 11.30 -3.73
N GLU A 28 0.61 11.01 -2.50
CA GLU A 28 -0.79 11.13 -2.07
C GLU A 28 -1.76 10.40 -3.00
N LEU A 29 -1.33 9.25 -3.52
CA LEU A 29 -2.03 8.47 -4.53
C LEU A 29 -2.54 7.17 -3.91
N PRO A 30 -3.83 7.03 -3.60
CA PRO A 30 -4.42 5.75 -3.24
C PRO A 30 -4.07 4.69 -4.28
N ALA A 31 -3.80 3.46 -3.84
CA ALA A 31 -3.31 2.39 -4.70
C ALA A 31 -4.04 1.06 -4.50
N LEU A 32 -4.08 0.26 -5.56
CA LEU A 32 -4.56 -1.12 -5.54
C LEU A 32 -3.36 -2.07 -5.43
N HIS A 33 -3.38 -2.93 -4.41
CA HIS A 33 -2.35 -3.92 -4.13
C HIS A 33 -2.93 -5.33 -4.15
N MET A 34 -2.10 -6.34 -4.39
CA MET A 34 -2.52 -7.72 -4.08
C MET A 34 -2.72 -7.91 -2.58
N ASP A 35 -3.67 -8.76 -2.25
CA ASP A 35 -3.95 -9.20 -0.88
C ASP A 35 -2.88 -10.17 -0.34
N PHE A 36 -1.65 -9.68 -0.22
CA PHE A 36 -0.53 -10.41 0.39
C PHE A 36 -0.22 -9.85 1.78
N PRO A 37 0.45 -10.63 2.66
CA PRO A 37 0.58 -10.30 4.08
C PRO A 37 1.13 -8.90 4.38
N GLU A 38 2.20 -8.51 3.69
CA GLU A 38 2.84 -7.21 3.90
C GLU A 38 1.96 -6.04 3.42
N TYR A 39 1.32 -6.18 2.25
CA TYR A 39 0.40 -5.16 1.75
C TYR A 39 -0.82 -5.03 2.63
N ARG A 40 -1.42 -6.16 3.06
CA ARG A 40 -2.54 -6.16 3.98
C ARG A 40 -2.23 -5.41 5.26
N THR A 41 -1.07 -5.68 5.86
CA THR A 41 -0.62 -5.01 7.09
C THR A 41 -0.58 -3.49 6.90
N VAL A 42 0.01 -3.00 5.80
CA VAL A 42 0.07 -1.57 5.49
C VAL A 42 -1.32 -0.98 5.22
N ILE A 43 -2.17 -1.67 4.44
CA ILE A 43 -3.51 -1.18 4.10
C ILE A 43 -4.43 -1.13 5.32
N GLU A 44 -4.41 -2.15 6.18
CA GLU A 44 -5.21 -2.18 7.41
C GLU A 44 -4.74 -1.13 8.42
N GLN A 45 -3.42 -0.90 8.53
CA GLN A 45 -2.86 0.10 9.43
C GLN A 45 -3.12 1.54 8.98
N TYR A 46 -2.90 1.84 7.70
CA TYR A 46 -2.89 3.22 7.22
C TYR A 46 -4.12 3.60 6.39
N GLY A 47 -4.85 2.63 5.82
CA GLY A 47 -6.01 2.90 4.97
C GLY A 47 -5.63 3.66 3.69
N VAL A 48 -4.53 3.28 3.03
CA VAL A 48 -3.96 4.02 1.89
C VAL A 48 -4.37 3.47 0.52
N GLY A 49 -5.33 2.55 0.49
CA GLY A 49 -5.68 1.85 -0.74
C GLY A 49 -6.61 0.66 -0.53
N GLU A 50 -6.67 -0.20 -1.54
CA GLU A 50 -7.49 -1.40 -1.60
C GLU A 50 -6.65 -2.64 -1.87
N LEU A 51 -7.16 -3.78 -1.43
CA LEU A 51 -6.59 -5.09 -1.71
C LEU A 51 -7.39 -5.81 -2.78
N LEU A 52 -6.68 -6.49 -3.68
CA LEU A 52 -7.22 -7.31 -4.74
C LEU A 52 -6.87 -8.77 -4.46
N THR A 53 -7.88 -9.64 -4.44
CA THR A 53 -7.71 -11.08 -4.14
C THR A 53 -7.41 -11.92 -5.38
N ASP A 54 -7.73 -11.42 -6.58
CA ASP A 54 -7.65 -12.18 -7.83
C ASP A 54 -7.21 -11.25 -8.99
N LEU A 55 -6.27 -11.72 -9.80
CA LEU A 55 -5.75 -11.03 -10.98
C LEU A 55 -6.65 -11.15 -12.22
N ASN A 56 -7.81 -11.79 -12.11
CA ASN A 56 -8.80 -11.82 -13.17
C ASN A 56 -9.17 -10.39 -13.60
N SER A 57 -9.20 -10.15 -14.91
CA SER A 57 -9.55 -8.87 -15.52
C SER A 57 -10.86 -8.30 -14.97
N ASP A 58 -11.89 -9.12 -14.78
CA ASP A 58 -13.19 -8.67 -14.27
C ASP A 58 -13.08 -8.19 -12.81
N CYS A 59 -12.24 -8.86 -12.01
CA CYS A 59 -11.97 -8.46 -10.63
C CYS A 59 -11.21 -7.12 -10.58
N ILE A 60 -10.18 -6.97 -11.41
CA ILE A 60 -9.40 -5.73 -11.53
C ILE A 60 -10.31 -4.57 -11.96
N VAL A 61 -11.04 -4.75 -13.06
CA VAL A 61 -11.89 -3.71 -13.64
C VAL A 61 -12.99 -3.33 -12.67
N GLY A 62 -13.69 -4.29 -12.07
CA GLY A 62 -14.75 -4.05 -11.10
C GLY A 62 -14.25 -3.27 -9.88
N THR A 63 -13.08 -3.65 -9.34
CA THR A 63 -12.49 -2.97 -8.18
C THR A 63 -12.10 -1.53 -8.51
N ILE A 64 -11.45 -1.30 -9.65
CA ILE A 64 -11.08 0.05 -10.08
C ILE A 64 -12.32 0.91 -10.31
N GLN A 65 -13.32 0.39 -11.01
CA GLN A 65 -14.55 1.13 -11.30
C GLN A 65 -15.30 1.50 -10.02
N ASN A 66 -15.45 0.56 -9.09
CA ASN A 66 -16.09 0.82 -7.79
C ASN A 66 -15.35 1.90 -7.00
N LEU A 67 -14.01 1.84 -6.96
CA LEU A 67 -13.20 2.83 -6.27
C LEU A 67 -13.27 4.21 -6.93
N MET A 68 -13.31 4.28 -8.27
CA MET A 68 -13.43 5.55 -8.99
C MET A 68 -14.85 6.16 -8.88
N ALA A 69 -15.88 5.32 -8.77
CA ALA A 69 -17.26 5.77 -8.59
C ALA A 69 -17.50 6.34 -7.18
N ASP A 70 -16.86 5.79 -6.16
CA ASP A 70 -16.94 6.29 -4.78
C ASP A 70 -15.87 7.35 -4.49
N THR A 71 -16.16 8.59 -4.90
CA THR A 71 -15.27 9.74 -4.67
C THR A 71 -15.01 10.00 -3.18
N ASN A 72 -15.96 9.68 -2.29
CA ASN A 72 -15.77 9.86 -0.85
C ASN A 72 -14.72 8.90 -0.32
N LYS A 73 -14.85 7.61 -0.66
CA LYS A 73 -13.88 6.58 -0.29
C LYS A 73 -12.49 6.86 -0.86
N TYR A 74 -12.41 7.26 -2.13
CA TYR A 74 -11.13 7.66 -2.73
C TYR A 74 -10.47 8.82 -1.97
N ASN A 75 -11.25 9.85 -1.61
CA ASN A 75 -10.72 10.98 -0.86
C ASN A 75 -10.34 10.62 0.59
N GLN A 76 -11.02 9.66 1.22
CA GLN A 76 -10.61 9.12 2.52
C GLN A 76 -9.22 8.48 2.42
N TYR A 77 -8.98 7.62 1.43
CA TYR A 77 -7.67 7.03 1.20
C TYR A 77 -6.60 8.07 0.87
N ARG A 78 -6.93 9.08 0.06
CA ARG A 78 -6.00 10.17 -0.24
C ARG A 78 -5.59 10.95 1.01
N ASN A 79 -6.54 11.22 1.89
CA ASN A 79 -6.27 11.88 3.17
C ASN A 79 -5.49 10.99 4.13
N ALA A 80 -5.69 9.68 4.08
CA ALA A 80 -4.85 8.71 4.77
C ALA A 80 -3.41 8.74 4.24
N CYS A 81 -3.20 8.75 2.92
CA CYS A 81 -1.86 8.88 2.34
C CYS A 81 -1.16 10.16 2.82
N LYS A 82 -1.88 11.29 2.88
CA LYS A 82 -1.35 12.56 3.41
C LYS A 82 -0.86 12.47 4.85
N LYS A 83 -1.48 11.64 5.68
CA LYS A 83 -1.04 11.40 7.06
C LYS A 83 0.14 10.43 7.09
N ALA A 84 0.00 9.30 6.39
CA ALA A 84 0.98 8.23 6.37
C ALA A 84 2.32 8.67 5.78
N LYS A 85 2.34 9.57 4.78
CA LYS A 85 3.57 10.04 4.15
C LYS A 85 4.50 10.79 5.11
N GLU A 86 3.95 11.40 6.17
CA GLU A 86 4.73 12.09 7.18
C GLU A 86 5.47 11.09 8.07
N GLU A 87 4.85 9.93 8.38
CA GLU A 87 5.42 8.89 9.24
C GLU A 87 6.33 7.91 8.47
N LEU A 88 5.90 7.49 7.28
CA LEU A 88 6.56 6.48 6.46
C LEU A 88 7.71 7.10 5.64
N THR A 89 8.72 7.59 6.35
CA THR A 89 9.94 8.19 5.76
C THR A 89 11.19 7.51 6.28
N TRP A 90 12.27 7.61 5.50
CA TRP A 90 13.58 7.10 5.94
C TRP A 90 14.08 7.75 7.22
N LYS A 91 13.71 9.01 7.47
CA LYS A 91 14.07 9.70 8.71
C LYS A 91 13.58 8.91 9.93
N TYR A 92 12.28 8.62 10.00
CA TYR A 92 11.71 7.87 11.11
C TYR A 92 12.15 6.41 11.16
N GLU A 93 12.31 5.77 10.00
CA GLU A 93 12.76 4.37 9.97
C GLU A 93 14.22 4.22 10.44
N SER A 94 15.08 5.19 10.10
CA SER A 94 16.47 5.20 10.55
C SER A 94 16.61 5.34 12.07
N GLU A 95 15.71 6.06 12.73
CA GLU A 95 15.67 6.18 14.19
C GLU A 95 15.39 4.81 14.84
N LYS A 96 14.39 4.07 14.34
CA LYS A 96 14.08 2.71 14.82
C LYS A 96 15.25 1.74 14.63
N ILE A 97 15.96 1.84 13.51
CA ILE A 97 17.13 1.01 13.24
C ILE A 97 18.25 1.33 14.23
N MET A 98 18.50 2.62 14.50
CA MET A 98 19.52 3.03 15.47
C MET A 98 19.18 2.56 16.89
N ASP A 99 17.91 2.56 17.28
CA ASP A 99 17.47 2.03 18.57
C ASP A 99 17.84 0.54 18.71
N VAL A 100 17.57 -0.27 17.68
CA VAL A 100 17.96 -1.69 17.68
C VAL A 100 19.47 -1.84 17.75
N LEU A 101 20.23 -1.11 16.93
CA LEU A 101 21.70 -1.20 16.90
C LEU A 101 22.34 -0.81 18.22
N ASN A 102 21.78 0.17 18.95
CA ASN A 102 22.28 0.58 20.26
C ASN A 102 21.97 -0.44 21.38
N THR A 103 21.08 -1.41 21.13
CA THR A 103 20.75 -2.48 22.07
C THR A 103 21.52 -3.79 21.84
N LEU A 104 22.29 -3.87 20.75
CA LEU A 104 23.19 -4.98 20.43
C LEU A 104 24.57 -4.78 21.07
#